data_AF-A0A8H6W8Z5-F1
#
_entry.id   AF-A0A8H6W8Z5-F1
#
_cell.length_a   1.000
_cell.length_b   1.000
_cell.length_c   1.000
_cell.angle_alpha   90.00
_cell.angle_beta   90.00
_cell.angle_gamma   90.00
#
_symmetry.space_group_name_H-M   'P 1'
#
loop_
_entity.id
_entity.type
_entity.pdbx_description
1 polymer ?
#
loop_
_entity_poly.entity_id
_entity_poly.type
_entity_poly.pdbx_seq_one_letter_code
_entity_poly.pdbx_strand_id
1 'polypeptide(L)'
;MPDIAPPSPPFVAEYNAQSHYEANQSAISLALYKLLGLEYSIDLDAETLWPIAERNGTEPNCFGPLLSRHAEAFIRALQGYLDIYKDDGKYCFNAVVGNRQIVLALNPLGASGDPISGAVYDGTYLIYLQPLWFGRPGSDPSRHFTPGVIRRSIDPAQIAAGLLNGLSLRAKLAVDTHYDATRAESLRGELSAVLGQEMAWDPNWAQVYAALNPSINERVERTAQHLIVHFQALVAQLRLQLEQRAPEVATPILALARAAASSQVLIFRIVTWNTLRAATLTIAEVIDLEFGGVPAQGMGAYLLAMFERSTPVV
;
A
#
# COMPACT_ATOMS: atom_id res chain seq x y z
N MET A 1 -6.38 47.10 46.13
CA MET A 1 -6.57 45.79 45.48
C MET A 1 -5.17 45.26 45.16
N PRO A 2 -4.82 44.02 45.53
CA PRO A 2 -3.52 43.49 45.15
C PRO A 2 -3.47 43.39 43.62
N ASP A 3 -2.41 43.92 43.03
CA ASP A 3 -2.07 43.76 41.61
C ASP A 3 -1.87 42.26 41.37
N ILE A 4 -2.89 41.61 40.82
CA ILE A 4 -2.75 40.23 40.36
C ILE A 4 -1.94 40.33 39.07
N ALA A 5 -0.67 39.91 39.15
CA ALA A 5 0.19 39.82 37.98
C ALA A 5 -0.56 39.07 36.86
N PRO A 6 -0.54 39.57 35.62
CA PRO A 6 -1.21 38.90 34.52
C PRO A 6 -0.69 37.46 34.43
N PRO A 7 -1.58 36.48 34.16
CA PRO A 7 -1.18 35.08 34.08
C PRO A 7 -0.06 34.92 33.04
N SER A 8 0.93 34.09 33.37
CA SER A 8 2.06 33.82 32.48
C SER A 8 1.57 33.20 31.16
N PRO A 9 2.20 33.50 30.00
CA PRO A 9 1.79 32.99 28.70
C PRO A 9 1.59 31.46 28.60
N PRO A 10 2.42 30.59 29.23
CA PRO A 10 2.20 29.14 29.25
C PRO A 10 0.87 28.76 29.91
N PHE A 11 0.53 29.41 31.03
CA PHE A 11 -0.73 29.21 31.73
C PHE A 11 -1.93 29.64 30.88
N VAL A 12 -1.82 30.73 30.12
CA VAL A 12 -2.89 31.18 29.21
C VAL A 12 -3.09 30.19 28.07
N ALA A 13 -2.01 29.64 27.52
CA ALA A 13 -2.08 28.64 26.45
C ALA A 13 -2.62 27.29 26.94
N GLU A 14 -2.19 26.82 28.11
CA GLU A 14 -2.74 25.62 28.75
C GLU A 14 -4.22 25.80 29.07
N TYR A 15 -4.61 26.92 29.69
CA TYR A 15 -6.01 27.23 29.96
C TYR A 15 -6.83 27.36 28.66
N ASN A 16 -6.27 27.92 27.59
CA ASN A 16 -6.93 28.02 26.30
C ASN A 16 -7.09 26.65 25.63
N ALA A 17 -6.04 25.82 25.65
CA ALA A 17 -6.10 24.44 25.18
C ALA A 17 -7.19 23.68 25.96
N GLN A 18 -7.17 23.80 27.28
CA GLN A 18 -8.13 23.16 28.17
C GLN A 18 -9.57 23.60 27.89
N SER A 19 -9.84 24.91 27.90
CA SER A 19 -11.19 25.47 27.69
C SER A 19 -11.77 25.20 26.30
N HIS A 20 -10.95 25.11 25.25
CA HIS A 20 -11.45 24.85 23.88
C HIS A 20 -11.43 23.37 23.48
N TYR A 21 -10.47 22.59 23.97
CA TYR A 21 -10.38 21.18 23.65
C TYR A 21 -11.29 20.34 24.55
N GLU A 22 -11.24 20.51 25.87
CA GLU A 22 -12.09 19.74 26.79
C GLU A 22 -13.57 20.00 26.52
N ALA A 23 -13.94 21.25 26.18
CA ALA A 23 -15.31 21.59 25.81
C ALA A 23 -15.81 20.81 24.57
N ASN A 24 -14.91 20.42 23.67
CA ASN A 24 -15.23 19.69 22.44
C ASN A 24 -14.94 18.19 22.53
N GLN A 25 -14.31 17.71 23.62
CA GLN A 25 -13.90 16.32 23.77
C GLN A 25 -15.09 15.36 23.65
N SER A 26 -16.23 15.71 24.26
CA SER A 26 -17.46 14.91 24.16
C SER A 26 -17.97 14.79 22.71
N ALA A 27 -17.93 15.88 21.95
CA ALA A 27 -18.34 15.90 20.55
C ALA A 27 -17.37 15.09 19.66
N ILE A 28 -16.06 15.20 19.93
CA ILE A 28 -15.01 14.42 19.27
C ILE A 28 -15.19 12.93 19.54
N SER A 29 -15.33 12.53 20.80
CA SER A 29 -15.55 11.13 21.19
C SER A 29 -16.83 10.56 20.57
N LEU A 30 -17.92 11.35 20.55
CA LEU A 30 -19.16 10.94 19.89
C LEU A 30 -18.98 10.77 18.37
N ALA A 31 -18.23 11.64 17.71
CA ALA A 31 -17.95 11.53 16.28
C ALA A 31 -17.13 10.26 15.98
N LEU A 32 -16.10 9.98 16.78
CA LEU A 32 -15.32 8.74 16.67
C LEU A 32 -16.17 7.50 16.92
N TYR A 33 -17.02 7.52 17.96
CA TYR A 33 -17.94 6.41 18.24
C TYR A 33 -18.88 6.14 17.06
N LYS A 34 -19.44 7.18 16.44
CA LYS A 34 -20.30 7.03 15.26
C LYS A 34 -19.57 6.37 14.09
N LEU A 35 -18.29 6.71 13.87
CA LEU A 35 -17.48 6.16 12.78
C LEU A 35 -17.01 4.73 13.09
N LEU A 36 -16.41 4.53 14.25
CA LEU A 36 -15.67 3.31 14.62
C LEU A 36 -16.50 2.30 15.42
N GLY A 37 -17.68 2.70 15.93
CA GLY A 37 -18.56 1.85 16.74
C GLY A 37 -17.98 1.48 18.11
N LEU A 38 -16.86 2.08 18.49
CA LEU A 38 -16.15 1.88 19.75
C LEU A 38 -15.76 3.24 20.31
N GLU A 39 -15.60 3.32 21.63
CA GLU A 39 -15.12 4.53 22.28
C GLU A 39 -13.62 4.69 22.02
N TYR A 40 -13.26 5.87 21.53
CA TYR A 40 -11.88 6.29 21.30
C TYR A 40 -11.63 7.60 22.03
N SER A 41 -10.37 7.81 22.41
CA SER A 41 -9.88 9.09 22.92
C SER A 41 -8.88 9.69 21.95
N ILE A 42 -8.90 11.02 21.84
CA ILE A 42 -7.80 11.79 21.29
C ILE A 42 -7.07 12.41 22.47
N ASP A 43 -5.77 12.20 22.55
CA ASP A 43 -4.89 12.84 23.53
C ASP A 43 -4.04 13.90 22.84
N LEU A 44 -3.98 15.06 23.49
CA LEU A 44 -3.28 16.24 23.03
C LEU A 44 -2.33 16.69 24.13
N ASP A 45 -1.05 16.42 23.94
CA ASP A 45 -0.03 16.91 24.85
C ASP A 45 0.22 18.41 24.61
N ALA A 46 -0.62 19.24 25.24
CA ALA A 46 -0.55 20.69 25.16
C ALA A 46 0.79 21.23 25.66
N GLU A 47 1.38 20.61 26.68
CA GLU A 47 2.67 20.98 27.27
C GLU A 47 3.80 20.80 26.24
N THR A 48 3.81 19.69 25.52
CA THR A 48 4.80 19.44 24.46
C THR A 48 4.55 20.27 23.21
N LEU A 49 3.28 20.50 22.84
CA LEU A 49 2.91 21.14 21.58
C LEU A 49 2.97 22.68 21.64
N TRP A 50 2.71 23.29 22.79
CA TRP A 50 2.65 24.75 22.94
C TRP A 50 3.98 25.45 22.59
N PRO A 51 5.16 25.04 23.14
CA PRO A 51 6.42 25.72 22.84
C PRO A 51 6.76 25.72 21.33
N ILE A 52 6.30 24.71 20.60
CA ILE A 52 6.48 24.60 19.16
C ILE A 52 5.55 25.56 18.42
N ALA A 53 4.27 25.59 18.80
CA ALA A 53 3.27 26.48 18.21
C ALA A 53 3.62 27.95 18.45
N GLU A 54 3.99 28.30 19.69
CA GLU A 54 4.42 29.65 20.08
C GLU A 54 5.62 30.12 19.25
N ARG A 55 6.65 29.28 19.15
CA ARG A 55 7.84 29.58 18.33
C ARG A 55 7.49 29.80 16.85
N ASN A 56 6.44 29.17 16.36
CA ASN A 56 5.97 29.31 14.99
C ASN A 56 4.94 30.44 14.78
N GLY A 57 4.64 31.21 15.84
CA GLY A 57 3.81 32.41 15.78
C GLY A 57 2.34 32.19 16.15
N THR A 58 2.00 31.08 16.81
CA THR A 58 0.65 30.90 17.38
C THR A 58 0.50 31.74 18.64
N GLU A 59 -0.52 32.60 18.67
CA GLU A 59 -0.89 33.34 19.88
C GLU A 59 -1.55 32.41 20.92
N PRO A 60 -1.38 32.65 22.24
CA PRO A 60 -1.93 31.77 23.29
C PRO A 60 -3.44 31.52 23.18
N ASN A 61 -4.21 32.53 22.78
CA ASN A 61 -5.66 32.46 22.58
C ASN A 61 -6.09 31.65 21.32
N CYS A 62 -5.14 31.33 20.43
CA CYS A 62 -5.37 30.61 19.19
C CYS A 62 -4.97 29.14 19.28
N PHE A 63 -4.31 28.72 20.37
CA PHE A 63 -3.75 27.38 20.50
C PHE A 63 -4.83 26.29 20.65
N GLY A 64 -5.81 26.48 21.51
CA GLY A 64 -6.95 25.58 21.65
C GLY A 64 -7.73 25.41 20.33
N PRO A 65 -8.12 26.49 19.64
CA PRO A 65 -8.70 26.39 18.29
C PRO A 65 -7.80 25.68 17.27
N LEU A 66 -6.47 25.87 17.32
CA LEU A 66 -5.53 25.16 16.44
C LEU A 66 -5.59 23.65 16.68
N LEU A 67 -5.61 23.22 17.94
CA LEU A 67 -5.72 21.83 18.34
C LEU A 67 -7.05 21.21 17.89
N SER A 68 -8.18 21.88 18.14
CA SER A 68 -9.50 21.41 17.69
C SER A 68 -9.58 21.22 16.19
N ARG A 69 -8.99 22.14 15.39
CA ARG A 69 -8.93 21.98 13.92
C ARG A 69 -8.18 20.73 13.48
N HIS A 70 -7.15 20.31 14.21
CA HIS A 70 -6.41 19.08 13.90
C HIS A 70 -7.23 17.84 14.22
N ALA A 71 -7.91 17.80 15.38
CA ALA A 71 -8.81 16.72 15.74
C ALA A 71 -9.97 16.59 14.73
N GLU A 72 -10.59 17.70 14.34
CA GLU A 72 -11.64 17.71 13.31
C GLU A 72 -11.14 17.28 11.94
N ALA A 73 -9.93 17.72 11.53
CA ALA A 73 -9.33 17.31 10.27
C ALA A 73 -9.03 15.80 10.25
N PHE A 74 -8.56 15.24 11.37
CA PHE A 74 -8.40 13.80 11.52
C PHE A 74 -9.74 13.07 11.37
N ILE A 75 -10.80 13.52 12.07
CA ILE A 75 -12.13 12.91 11.96
C ILE A 75 -12.64 12.93 10.51
N ARG A 76 -12.49 14.05 9.80
CA ARG A 76 -12.86 14.15 8.37
C ARG A 76 -12.06 13.18 7.50
N ALA A 77 -10.74 13.09 7.73
CA ALA A 77 -9.90 12.15 7.00
C ALA A 77 -10.28 10.69 7.30
N LEU A 78 -10.63 10.38 8.55
CA LEU A 78 -11.08 9.06 8.98
C LEU A 78 -12.41 8.71 8.32
N GLN A 79 -13.36 9.63 8.30
CA GLN A 79 -14.61 9.46 7.57
C GLN A 79 -14.35 9.15 6.09
N GLY A 80 -13.51 9.95 5.40
CA GLY A 80 -13.18 9.69 4.01
C GLY A 80 -12.44 8.35 3.79
N TYR A 81 -11.62 7.92 4.74
CA TYR A 81 -10.98 6.60 4.73
C TYR A 81 -12.03 5.48 4.84
N LEU A 82 -12.98 5.61 5.77
CA LEU A 82 -14.07 4.65 5.94
C LEU A 82 -15.05 4.68 4.77
N ASP A 83 -15.24 5.82 4.12
CA ASP A 83 -16.08 5.92 2.93
C ASP A 83 -15.48 5.15 1.75
N ILE A 84 -14.14 5.07 1.65
CA ILE A 84 -13.44 4.31 0.61
C ILE A 84 -13.39 2.81 0.94
N TYR A 85 -12.98 2.46 2.16
CA TYR A 85 -12.66 1.07 2.54
C TYR A 85 -13.75 0.36 3.33
N LYS A 86 -14.84 1.06 3.68
CA LYS A 86 -16.03 0.53 4.34
C LYS A 86 -15.69 -0.32 5.58
N ASP A 87 -16.35 -1.46 5.72
CA ASP A 87 -16.22 -2.35 6.87
C ASP A 87 -14.81 -2.93 7.01
N ASP A 88 -14.12 -3.23 5.90
CA ASP A 88 -12.73 -3.70 5.92
C ASP A 88 -11.80 -2.62 6.52
N GLY A 89 -12.00 -1.36 6.12
CA GLY A 89 -11.25 -0.22 6.66
C GLY A 89 -11.49 -0.03 8.16
N LYS A 90 -12.76 -0.12 8.58
CA LYS A 90 -13.18 -0.02 10.00
C LYS A 90 -12.60 -1.15 10.84
N TYR A 91 -12.72 -2.39 10.34
CA TYR A 91 -12.19 -3.59 10.97
C TYR A 91 -10.67 -3.48 11.17
N CYS A 92 -9.93 -3.13 10.12
CA CYS A 92 -8.47 -2.99 10.21
C CYS A 92 -8.07 -1.88 11.18
N PHE A 93 -8.72 -0.71 11.12
CA PHE A 93 -8.42 0.40 12.03
C PHE A 93 -8.63 -0.02 13.49
N ASN A 94 -9.79 -0.60 13.81
CA ASN A 94 -10.09 -1.04 15.18
C ASN A 94 -9.16 -2.15 15.68
N ALA A 95 -8.74 -3.04 14.80
CA ALA A 95 -7.84 -4.14 15.16
C ALA A 95 -6.42 -3.66 15.44
N VAL A 96 -5.86 -2.76 14.61
CA VAL A 96 -4.48 -2.28 14.80
C VAL A 96 -4.38 -1.16 15.83
N VAL A 97 -5.43 -0.35 16.00
CA VAL A 97 -5.51 0.70 17.04
C VAL A 97 -6.24 0.15 18.26
N GLY A 98 -5.72 -0.95 18.81
CA GLY A 98 -6.36 -1.75 19.86
C GLY A 98 -6.47 -1.04 21.21
N ASN A 99 -5.59 -0.09 21.51
CA ASN A 99 -5.66 0.72 22.74
C ASN A 99 -6.78 1.76 22.68
N ARG A 100 -7.36 1.98 21.48
CA ARG A 100 -8.39 2.98 21.22
C ARG A 100 -7.97 4.40 21.58
N GLN A 101 -6.68 4.66 21.41
CA GLN A 101 -6.05 5.95 21.64
C GLN A 101 -5.51 6.51 20.34
N ILE A 102 -5.72 7.80 20.16
CA ILE A 102 -5.15 8.61 19.08
C ILE A 102 -4.37 9.73 19.76
N VAL A 103 -3.11 9.94 19.40
CA VAL A 103 -2.26 10.94 20.07
C VAL A 103 -1.68 11.90 19.06
N LEU A 104 -1.74 13.20 19.34
CA LEU A 104 -0.99 14.18 18.57
C LEU A 104 0.43 14.27 19.12
N ALA A 105 1.41 14.00 18.26
CA ALA A 105 2.82 13.98 18.61
C ALA A 105 3.64 14.79 17.60
N LEU A 106 4.83 15.22 18.01
CA LEU A 106 5.77 15.83 17.08
C LEU A 106 6.39 14.76 16.17
N ASN A 107 6.55 15.09 14.89
CA ASN A 107 7.14 14.19 13.93
C ASN A 107 8.63 13.94 14.30
N PRO A 108 9.07 12.69 14.53
CA PRO A 108 10.45 12.39 14.88
C PRO A 108 11.45 12.73 13.77
N LEU A 109 10.98 12.87 12.52
CA LEU A 109 11.80 13.31 11.39
C LEU A 109 12.04 14.83 11.36
N GLY A 110 11.47 15.58 12.32
CA GLY A 110 11.66 17.02 12.45
C GLY A 110 11.27 17.77 11.18
N ALA A 111 12.18 18.57 10.64
CA ALA A 111 11.95 19.38 9.45
C ALA A 111 11.79 18.56 8.16
N SER A 112 12.31 17.32 8.11
CA SER A 112 12.24 16.46 6.92
C SER A 112 10.95 15.67 6.81
N GLY A 113 10.10 15.68 7.85
CA GLY A 113 8.81 15.03 7.84
C GLY A 113 7.75 15.80 7.05
N ASP A 114 6.72 15.07 6.59
CA ASP A 114 5.51 15.68 6.04
C ASP A 114 4.83 16.57 7.10
N PRO A 115 4.15 17.67 6.68
CA PRO A 115 3.40 18.55 7.59
C PRO A 115 2.51 17.80 8.57
N ILE A 116 1.82 16.78 8.05
CA ILE A 116 1.05 15.81 8.82
C ILE A 116 1.34 14.42 8.27
N SER A 117 1.68 13.50 9.17
CA SER A 117 1.78 12.07 8.87
C SER A 117 1.12 11.25 9.96
N GLY A 118 1.01 9.94 9.76
CA GLY A 118 0.46 9.03 10.75
C GLY A 118 1.34 7.80 10.91
N ALA A 119 1.20 7.15 12.06
CA ALA A 119 1.74 5.83 12.31
C ALA A 119 0.86 5.09 13.31
N VAL A 120 0.95 3.77 13.33
CA VAL A 120 0.44 2.96 14.43
C VAL A 120 1.64 2.45 15.21
N TYR A 121 1.66 2.72 16.51
CA TYR A 121 2.71 2.25 17.42
C TYR A 121 2.04 1.69 18.66
N ASP A 122 2.37 0.43 18.97
CA ASP A 122 1.88 -0.29 20.16
C ASP A 122 0.37 -0.17 20.40
N GLY A 123 -0.45 -0.33 19.35
CA GLY A 123 -1.91 -0.26 19.47
C GLY A 123 -2.49 1.16 19.53
N THR A 124 -1.66 2.19 19.41
CA THR A 124 -2.05 3.61 19.43
C THR A 124 -1.82 4.25 18.06
N TYR A 125 -2.77 5.08 17.60
CA TYR A 125 -2.61 5.84 16.36
C TYR A 125 -1.94 7.18 16.67
N LEU A 126 -0.75 7.39 16.11
CA LEU A 126 0.01 8.62 16.28
C LEU A 126 -0.24 9.54 15.08
N ILE A 127 -0.67 10.77 15.38
CA ILE A 127 -0.78 11.88 14.44
C ILE A 127 0.50 12.70 14.58
N TYR A 128 1.39 12.59 13.61
CA TYR A 128 2.66 13.30 13.64
C TYR A 128 2.57 14.66 12.97
N LEU A 129 2.92 15.69 13.73
CA LEU A 129 2.92 17.10 13.32
C LEU A 129 4.36 17.55 13.08
N GLN A 130 4.65 18.10 11.90
CA GLN A 130 5.98 18.61 11.59
C GLN A 130 6.29 19.85 12.44
N PRO A 131 7.39 19.87 13.23
CA PRO A 131 7.66 20.95 14.18
C PRO A 131 7.90 22.33 13.58
N LEU A 132 8.28 22.41 12.30
CA LEU A 132 8.41 23.69 11.61
C LEU A 132 7.11 24.18 11.01
N TRP A 133 6.14 23.30 10.76
CA TRP A 133 4.87 23.68 10.12
C TRP A 133 3.77 23.97 11.14
N PHE A 134 3.69 23.16 12.21
CA PHE A 134 2.64 23.26 13.21
C PHE A 134 2.64 24.62 13.92
N GLY A 135 1.52 25.34 13.86
CA GLY A 135 1.36 26.64 14.50
C GLY A 135 1.80 27.84 13.65
N ARG A 136 2.24 27.62 12.41
CA ARG A 136 2.46 28.73 11.47
C ARG A 136 1.16 29.38 11.03
N PRO A 137 1.15 30.68 10.72
CA PRO A 137 0.07 31.30 9.96
C PRO A 137 -0.15 30.53 8.64
N GLY A 138 -1.35 29.95 8.46
CA GLY A 138 -1.66 29.11 7.30
C GLY A 138 -1.34 27.61 7.47
N SER A 139 -0.98 27.14 8.66
CA SER A 139 -0.88 25.70 8.98
C SER A 139 -2.29 25.07 9.08
N ASP A 140 -2.97 24.97 7.94
CA ASP A 140 -4.31 24.39 7.83
C ASP A 140 -4.21 22.86 7.71
N PRO A 141 -4.65 22.09 8.73
CA PRO A 141 -4.56 20.65 8.70
C PRO A 141 -5.46 20.02 7.63
N SER A 142 -6.52 20.70 7.16
CA SER A 142 -7.50 20.13 6.24
C SER A 142 -6.91 19.70 4.89
N ARG A 143 -5.80 20.33 4.46
CA ARG A 143 -5.12 20.00 3.20
C ARG A 143 -4.13 18.85 3.31
N HIS A 144 -3.64 18.58 4.51
CA HIS A 144 -2.61 17.57 4.76
C HIS A 144 -3.18 16.30 5.37
N PHE A 145 -4.25 16.42 6.17
CA PHE A 145 -5.02 15.28 6.66
C PHE A 145 -5.90 14.72 5.54
N THR A 146 -5.42 13.67 4.88
CA THR A 146 -6.16 12.97 3.82
C THR A 146 -6.46 11.53 4.23
N PRO A 147 -7.49 10.89 3.65
CA PRO A 147 -7.73 9.45 3.81
C PRO A 147 -6.47 8.59 3.54
N GLY A 148 -5.61 9.06 2.63
CA GLY A 148 -4.35 8.42 2.30
C GLY A 148 -3.33 8.41 3.45
N VAL A 149 -3.33 9.41 4.34
CA VAL A 149 -2.47 9.43 5.55
C VAL A 149 -2.85 8.29 6.48
N ILE A 150 -4.15 8.12 6.75
CA ILE A 150 -4.66 7.04 7.60
C ILE A 150 -4.32 5.69 6.99
N ARG A 151 -4.66 5.48 5.71
CA ARG A 151 -4.33 4.23 5.02
C ARG A 151 -2.84 3.89 5.09
N ARG A 152 -1.94 4.85 4.79
CA ARG A 152 -0.48 4.61 4.85
C ARG A 152 0.01 4.21 6.23
N SER A 153 -0.73 4.55 7.28
CA SER A 153 -0.43 4.22 8.67
C SER A 153 -1.01 2.85 9.05
N ILE A 154 -2.23 2.55 8.60
CA ILE A 154 -2.94 1.30 8.92
C ILE A 154 -2.43 0.12 8.09
N ASP A 155 -2.16 0.30 6.80
CA ASP A 155 -1.77 -0.79 5.88
C ASP A 155 -0.54 -1.59 6.37
N PRO A 156 0.59 -0.97 6.77
CA PRO A 156 1.73 -1.74 7.26
C PRO A 156 1.41 -2.52 8.54
N ALA A 157 0.68 -1.91 9.48
CA ALA A 157 0.33 -2.53 10.74
C ALA A 157 -0.64 -3.71 10.58
N GLN A 158 -1.65 -3.57 9.71
CA GLN A 158 -2.64 -4.63 9.48
C GLN A 158 -2.04 -5.81 8.71
N ILE A 159 -1.13 -5.56 7.76
CA ILE A 159 -0.36 -6.60 7.07
C ILE A 159 0.52 -7.37 8.07
N ALA A 160 1.24 -6.65 8.94
CA ALA A 160 2.07 -7.29 9.97
C ALA A 160 1.24 -8.13 10.96
N ALA A 161 -0.01 -7.72 11.22
CA ALA A 161 -0.96 -8.47 12.05
C ALA A 161 -1.67 -9.62 11.29
N GLY A 162 -1.36 -9.85 10.01
CA GLY A 162 -1.96 -10.92 9.20
C GLY A 162 -3.45 -10.71 8.89
N LEU A 163 -3.94 -9.48 8.99
CA LEU A 163 -5.33 -9.15 8.66
C LEU A 163 -5.56 -9.22 7.15
N LEU A 164 -6.82 -9.42 6.74
CA LEU A 164 -7.24 -9.52 5.34
C LEU A 164 -6.41 -10.52 4.50
N ASN A 165 -5.93 -11.61 5.12
CA ASN A 165 -5.03 -12.59 4.50
C ASN A 165 -3.73 -11.97 3.94
N GLY A 166 -3.22 -10.91 4.59
CA GLY A 166 -2.00 -10.21 4.20
C GLY A 166 -2.17 -9.22 3.05
N LEU A 167 -3.40 -8.97 2.59
CA LEU A 167 -3.68 -7.97 1.57
C LEU A 167 -3.70 -6.56 2.16
N SER A 168 -3.12 -5.59 1.45
CA SER A 168 -3.41 -4.17 1.75
C SER A 168 -4.89 -3.87 1.52
N LEU A 169 -5.44 -2.86 2.22
CA LEU A 169 -6.83 -2.45 2.05
C LEU A 169 -7.16 -2.07 0.60
N ARG A 170 -6.20 -1.43 -0.08
CA ARG A 170 -6.32 -1.08 -1.49
C ARG A 170 -6.38 -2.33 -2.37
N ALA A 171 -5.53 -3.32 -2.11
CA ALA A 171 -5.53 -4.56 -2.86
C ALA A 171 -6.84 -5.32 -2.69
N LYS A 172 -7.32 -5.43 -1.45
CA LYS A 172 -8.61 -6.05 -1.13
C LYS A 172 -9.76 -5.34 -1.85
N LEU A 173 -9.85 -4.02 -1.76
CA LEU A 173 -10.88 -3.25 -2.46
C LEU A 173 -10.83 -3.44 -3.99
N ALA A 174 -9.62 -3.46 -4.57
CA ALA A 174 -9.45 -3.68 -6.00
C ALA A 174 -9.91 -5.08 -6.43
N VAL A 175 -9.62 -6.11 -5.62
CA VAL A 175 -10.13 -7.47 -5.83
C VAL A 175 -11.66 -7.45 -5.75
N ASP A 176 -12.24 -6.91 -4.69
CA ASP A 176 -13.70 -6.91 -4.51
C ASP A 176 -14.45 -6.16 -5.63
N THR A 177 -13.84 -5.09 -6.17
CA THR A 177 -14.51 -4.20 -7.14
C THR A 177 -14.27 -4.61 -8.59
N HIS A 178 -13.10 -5.17 -8.90
CA HIS A 178 -12.65 -5.37 -10.28
C HIS A 178 -12.34 -6.82 -10.64
N TYR A 179 -12.32 -7.75 -9.67
CA TYR A 179 -12.13 -9.15 -9.98
C TYR A 179 -13.38 -9.73 -10.66
N ASP A 180 -13.23 -10.10 -11.92
CA ASP A 180 -14.25 -10.82 -12.68
C ASP A 180 -13.94 -12.31 -12.66
N ALA A 181 -14.57 -13.03 -11.73
CA ALA A 181 -14.40 -14.47 -11.57
C ALA A 181 -14.77 -15.24 -12.85
N THR A 182 -15.80 -14.81 -13.56
CA THR A 182 -16.25 -15.47 -14.80
C THR A 182 -15.19 -15.36 -15.88
N ARG A 183 -14.64 -14.16 -16.06
CA ARG A 183 -13.56 -13.92 -17.02
C ARG A 183 -12.27 -14.62 -16.62
N ALA A 184 -11.93 -14.63 -15.33
CA ALA A 184 -10.77 -15.35 -14.81
C ALA A 184 -10.87 -16.86 -15.05
N GLU A 185 -12.04 -17.47 -14.80
CA GLU A 185 -12.26 -18.89 -15.06
C GLU A 185 -12.31 -19.24 -16.54
N SER A 186 -12.94 -18.40 -17.37
CA SER A 186 -12.90 -18.56 -18.84
C SER A 186 -11.45 -18.58 -19.33
N LEU A 187 -10.64 -17.64 -18.86
CA LEU A 187 -9.23 -17.54 -19.22
C LEU A 187 -8.42 -18.74 -18.76
N ARG A 188 -8.70 -19.26 -17.56
CA ARG A 188 -8.09 -20.50 -17.06
C ARG A 188 -8.42 -21.69 -17.95
N GLY A 189 -9.68 -21.82 -18.36
CA GLY A 189 -10.14 -22.85 -19.29
C GLY A 189 -9.45 -22.73 -20.65
N GLU A 190 -9.36 -21.52 -21.19
CA GLU A 190 -8.68 -21.26 -22.45
C GLU A 190 -7.18 -21.57 -22.39
N LEU A 191 -6.49 -21.16 -21.33
CA LEU A 191 -5.09 -21.51 -21.09
C LEU A 191 -4.91 -23.02 -20.94
N SER A 192 -5.81 -23.68 -20.19
CA SER A 192 -5.76 -25.13 -20.00
C SER A 192 -5.93 -25.88 -21.33
N ALA A 193 -6.85 -25.42 -22.18
CA ALA A 193 -7.10 -26.00 -23.49
C ALA A 193 -5.92 -25.80 -24.45
N VAL A 194 -5.36 -24.58 -24.50
CA VAL A 194 -4.18 -24.27 -25.33
C VAL A 194 -2.97 -25.08 -24.88
N LEU A 195 -2.75 -25.16 -23.57
CA LEU A 195 -1.63 -25.91 -23.01
C LEU A 195 -1.88 -27.41 -22.98
N GLY A 196 -3.12 -27.90 -23.11
CA GLY A 196 -3.47 -29.31 -22.97
C GLY A 196 -3.17 -29.88 -21.58
N GLN A 197 -3.23 -29.05 -20.54
CA GLN A 197 -3.09 -29.45 -19.13
C GLN A 197 -4.04 -28.61 -18.27
N GLU A 198 -4.56 -29.18 -17.19
CA GLU A 198 -5.39 -28.42 -16.25
C GLU A 198 -4.54 -27.39 -15.50
N MET A 199 -4.89 -26.11 -15.66
CA MET A 199 -4.27 -25.02 -14.93
C MET A 199 -5.01 -24.79 -13.62
N ALA A 200 -4.27 -24.66 -12.53
CA ALA A 200 -4.76 -24.10 -11.28
C ALA A 200 -4.22 -22.68 -11.13
N TRP A 201 -5.07 -21.73 -10.75
CA TRP A 201 -4.57 -20.45 -10.26
C TRP A 201 -3.83 -20.69 -8.95
N ASP A 202 -2.67 -20.06 -8.77
CA ASP A 202 -1.97 -20.11 -7.49
C ASP A 202 -2.87 -19.46 -6.42
N PRO A 203 -3.27 -20.20 -5.35
CA PRO A 203 -4.04 -19.63 -4.25
C PRO A 203 -3.30 -18.46 -3.58
N ASN A 204 -1.99 -18.35 -3.80
CA ASN A 204 -1.13 -17.31 -3.30
C ASN A 204 -1.12 -16.02 -4.14
N TRP A 205 -2.03 -15.89 -5.11
CA TRP A 205 -2.28 -14.66 -5.87
C TRP A 205 -2.32 -13.41 -4.99
N ALA A 206 -2.93 -13.52 -3.81
CA ALA A 206 -3.02 -12.45 -2.83
C ALA A 206 -1.64 -11.96 -2.35
N GLN A 207 -0.71 -12.87 -2.04
CA GLN A 207 0.65 -12.52 -1.62
C GLN A 207 1.45 -11.87 -2.76
N VAL A 208 1.27 -12.33 -4.00
CA VAL A 208 2.00 -11.76 -5.15
C VAL A 208 1.46 -10.38 -5.51
N TYR A 209 0.15 -10.15 -5.37
CA TYR A 209 -0.43 -8.83 -5.54
C TYR A 209 0.02 -7.85 -4.44
N ALA A 210 0.23 -8.33 -3.20
CA ALA A 210 0.76 -7.53 -2.10
C ALA A 210 2.23 -7.07 -2.32
N ALA A 211 3.01 -7.81 -3.12
CA ALA A 211 4.39 -7.44 -3.48
C ALA A 211 4.47 -6.34 -4.56
N LEU A 212 3.34 -5.97 -5.20
CA LEU A 212 3.30 -4.89 -6.17
C LEU A 212 3.32 -3.53 -5.45
N ASN A 213 4.48 -2.89 -5.46
CA ASN A 213 4.81 -1.65 -4.75
C ASN A 213 3.72 -0.55 -4.88
N PRO A 214 3.20 0.01 -3.77
CA PRO A 214 2.08 0.97 -3.75
C PRO A 214 2.39 2.40 -4.20
N SER A 215 3.60 2.69 -4.70
CA SER A 215 4.04 4.06 -5.01
C SER A 215 3.46 4.66 -6.30
N ILE A 216 2.62 3.95 -7.06
CA ILE A 216 2.02 4.49 -8.28
C ILE A 216 0.50 4.32 -8.24
N ASN A 217 -0.17 5.43 -7.91
CA ASN A 217 -1.62 5.52 -7.68
C ASN A 217 -2.51 5.09 -8.84
N GLU A 218 -1.98 4.88 -10.04
CA GLU A 218 -2.74 4.37 -11.20
C GLU A 218 -2.37 2.94 -11.58
N ARG A 219 -1.28 2.36 -11.03
CA ARG A 219 -0.78 1.06 -11.49
C ARG A 219 -1.46 -0.13 -10.83
N VAL A 220 -2.03 -0.01 -9.63
CA VAL A 220 -2.65 -1.16 -8.95
C VAL A 220 -3.97 -1.58 -9.63
N GLU A 221 -4.87 -0.63 -9.94
CA GLU A 221 -6.05 -0.87 -10.79
C GLU A 221 -5.65 -1.40 -12.17
N ARG A 222 -4.64 -0.78 -12.79
CA ARG A 222 -4.08 -1.26 -14.04
C ARG A 222 -3.46 -2.65 -13.90
N THR A 223 -2.90 -3.07 -12.77
CA THR A 223 -2.18 -4.35 -12.68
C THR A 223 -3.13 -5.54 -12.61
N ALA A 224 -4.27 -5.43 -11.93
CA ALA A 224 -5.32 -6.45 -11.99
C ALA A 224 -5.89 -6.57 -13.42
N GLN A 225 -6.20 -5.43 -14.05
CA GLN A 225 -6.62 -5.38 -15.45
C GLN A 225 -5.52 -5.88 -16.41
N HIS A 226 -4.25 -5.54 -16.15
CA HIS A 226 -3.10 -5.92 -16.97
C HIS A 226 -2.79 -7.39 -16.82
N LEU A 227 -3.02 -8.05 -15.68
CA LEU A 227 -2.83 -9.49 -15.56
C LEU A 227 -3.85 -10.25 -16.42
N ILE A 228 -5.12 -9.86 -16.37
CA ILE A 228 -6.16 -10.43 -17.25
C ILE A 228 -5.84 -10.14 -18.72
N VAL A 229 -5.51 -8.89 -19.07
CA VAL A 229 -5.14 -8.49 -20.44
C VAL A 229 -3.85 -9.18 -20.91
N HIS A 230 -2.87 -9.37 -20.04
CA HIS A 230 -1.61 -10.05 -20.34
C HIS A 230 -1.83 -11.53 -20.64
N PHE A 231 -2.61 -12.23 -19.81
CA PHE A 231 -2.96 -13.62 -20.07
C PHE A 231 -3.83 -13.77 -21.32
N GLN A 232 -4.73 -12.82 -21.61
CA GLN A 232 -5.46 -12.80 -22.87
C GLN A 232 -4.54 -12.64 -24.08
N ALA A 233 -3.55 -11.72 -24.00
CA ALA A 233 -2.56 -11.54 -25.04
C ALA A 233 -1.69 -12.80 -25.23
N LEU A 234 -1.31 -13.47 -24.13
CA LEU A 234 -0.56 -14.72 -24.16
C LEU A 234 -1.36 -15.85 -24.82
N VAL A 235 -2.64 -16.02 -24.47
CA VAL A 235 -3.54 -17.00 -25.12
C VAL A 235 -3.65 -16.71 -26.62
N ALA A 236 -3.87 -15.46 -26.99
CA ALA A 236 -3.97 -15.06 -28.39
C ALA A 236 -2.66 -15.35 -29.17
N GLN A 237 -1.49 -15.04 -28.58
CA GLN A 237 -0.20 -15.33 -29.19
C GLN A 237 0.06 -16.84 -29.33
N LEU A 238 -0.24 -17.63 -28.30
CA LEU A 238 -0.08 -19.09 -28.34
C LEU A 238 -0.97 -19.70 -29.42
N ARG A 239 -2.25 -19.28 -29.51
CA ARG A 239 -3.16 -19.72 -30.59
C ARG A 239 -2.60 -19.39 -31.96
N LEU A 240 -2.17 -18.14 -32.17
CA LEU A 240 -1.60 -17.70 -33.44
C LEU A 240 -0.35 -18.51 -33.82
N GLN A 241 0.54 -18.79 -32.87
CA GLN A 241 1.74 -19.59 -33.11
C GLN A 241 1.42 -21.06 -33.44
N LEU A 242 0.38 -21.62 -32.82
CA LEU A 242 -0.08 -22.98 -33.08
C LEU A 242 -0.79 -23.10 -34.44
N GLU A 243 -1.54 -22.09 -34.84
CA GLU A 243 -2.24 -22.06 -36.14
C GLU A 243 -1.28 -21.83 -37.32
N GLN A 244 -0.20 -21.08 -37.12
CA GLN A 244 0.71 -20.68 -38.21
C GLN A 244 1.91 -21.62 -38.44
N ARG A 245 2.21 -22.56 -37.52
CA ARG A 245 3.41 -23.41 -37.62
C ARG A 245 3.10 -24.88 -37.85
N ALA A 246 3.96 -25.54 -38.63
CA ALA A 246 3.91 -26.98 -38.86
C ALA A 246 3.99 -27.77 -37.53
N PRO A 247 3.31 -28.93 -37.40
CA PRO A 247 3.15 -29.67 -36.14
C PRO A 247 4.48 -30.00 -35.41
N GLU A 248 5.56 -30.14 -36.17
CA GLU A 248 6.91 -30.44 -35.68
C GLU A 248 7.50 -29.33 -34.79
N VAL A 249 7.08 -28.08 -34.96
CA VAL A 249 7.56 -26.92 -34.17
C VAL A 249 6.59 -26.56 -33.03
N ALA A 250 5.30 -26.89 -33.17
CA ALA A 250 4.28 -26.65 -32.16
C ALA A 250 4.51 -27.47 -30.86
N THR A 251 5.03 -28.68 -31.01
CA THR A 251 5.21 -29.64 -29.90
C THR A 251 6.26 -29.18 -28.87
N PRO A 252 7.48 -28.73 -29.24
CA PRO A 252 8.45 -28.22 -28.28
C PRO A 252 8.01 -26.90 -27.63
N ILE A 253 7.29 -26.03 -28.33
CA ILE A 253 6.73 -24.78 -27.76
C ILE A 253 5.70 -25.11 -26.68
N LEU A 254 4.78 -26.05 -26.96
CA LEU A 254 3.81 -26.53 -25.98
C LEU A 254 4.49 -27.22 -24.79
N ALA A 255 5.54 -28.01 -25.03
CA ALA A 255 6.30 -28.64 -23.94
C ALA A 255 6.96 -27.62 -23.01
N LEU A 256 7.54 -26.54 -23.57
CA LEU A 256 8.16 -25.46 -22.80
C LEU A 256 7.11 -24.65 -22.02
N ALA A 257 5.98 -24.35 -22.66
CA ALA A 257 4.87 -23.64 -22.04
C ALA A 257 4.22 -24.47 -20.92
N ARG A 258 4.07 -25.78 -21.14
CA ARG A 258 3.62 -26.73 -20.10
C ARG A 258 4.58 -26.73 -18.92
N ALA A 259 5.87 -26.92 -19.15
CA ALA A 259 6.89 -26.95 -18.11
C ALA A 259 6.93 -25.65 -17.29
N ALA A 260 6.77 -24.48 -17.93
CA ALA A 260 6.66 -23.21 -17.24
C ALA A 260 5.40 -23.15 -16.34
N ALA A 261 4.27 -23.65 -16.83
CA ALA A 261 3.01 -23.67 -16.10
C ALA A 261 2.92 -24.73 -14.99
N SER A 262 3.53 -25.91 -15.17
CA SER A 262 3.58 -26.97 -14.15
C SER A 262 4.45 -26.59 -12.95
N SER A 263 5.34 -25.61 -13.10
CA SER A 263 6.28 -25.22 -12.05
C SER A 263 5.66 -24.42 -10.89
N GLN A 264 4.33 -24.19 -10.84
CA GLN A 264 3.62 -23.33 -9.86
C GLN A 264 4.14 -21.88 -9.74
N VAL A 265 5.25 -21.53 -10.38
CA VAL A 265 5.91 -20.22 -10.35
C VAL A 265 5.54 -19.42 -11.60
N LEU A 266 4.27 -19.41 -12.00
CA LEU A 266 3.86 -18.60 -13.17
C LEU A 266 3.73 -17.11 -12.82
N ILE A 267 3.63 -16.76 -11.53
CA ILE A 267 3.54 -15.36 -11.10
C ILE A 267 4.91 -14.80 -10.70
N PHE A 268 5.75 -15.59 -10.03
CA PHE A 268 7.13 -15.17 -9.67
C PHE A 268 8.04 -15.04 -10.90
N ARG A 269 7.73 -15.74 -12.00
CA ARG A 269 8.48 -15.61 -13.25
C ARG A 269 8.10 -14.43 -14.12
N ILE A 270 7.01 -13.69 -13.86
CA ILE A 270 6.68 -12.50 -14.67
C ILE A 270 7.63 -11.32 -14.36
N VAL A 271 8.12 -11.23 -13.12
CA VAL A 271 9.16 -10.26 -12.75
C VAL A 271 10.52 -10.67 -13.34
N THR A 272 10.83 -11.96 -13.38
CA THR A 272 12.01 -12.48 -14.09
C THR A 272 11.80 -12.60 -15.61
N TRP A 273 10.58 -12.47 -16.14
CA TRP A 273 10.31 -12.50 -17.58
C TRP A 273 10.75 -11.21 -18.26
N ASN A 274 10.82 -10.09 -17.54
CA ASN A 274 11.50 -8.91 -18.06
C ASN A 274 13.02 -9.13 -18.16
N THR A 275 13.61 -9.94 -17.27
CA THR A 275 15.01 -10.39 -17.33
C THR A 275 15.24 -11.44 -18.42
N LEU A 276 14.28 -12.35 -18.62
CA LEU A 276 14.27 -13.36 -19.69
C LEU A 276 13.98 -12.73 -21.06
N ARG A 277 13.16 -11.68 -21.14
CA ARG A 277 12.92 -10.86 -22.34
C ARG A 277 14.16 -10.07 -22.71
N ALA A 278 14.90 -9.55 -21.72
CA ALA A 278 16.23 -9.00 -21.96
C ALA A 278 17.17 -10.09 -22.51
N ALA A 279 17.18 -11.29 -21.93
CA ALA A 279 17.99 -12.42 -22.42
C ALA A 279 17.55 -12.99 -23.78
N THR A 280 16.25 -12.98 -24.12
CA THR A 280 15.75 -13.43 -25.44
C THR A 280 15.97 -12.37 -26.52
N LEU A 281 15.99 -11.08 -26.16
CA LEU A 281 16.49 -10.02 -27.04
C LEU A 281 18.00 -10.20 -27.28
N THR A 282 18.78 -10.55 -26.26
CA THR A 282 20.22 -10.86 -26.44
C THR A 282 20.43 -12.12 -27.27
N ILE A 283 19.61 -13.17 -27.11
CA ILE A 283 19.69 -14.40 -27.90
C ILE A 283 19.24 -14.16 -29.34
N ALA A 284 18.22 -13.33 -29.60
CA ALA A 284 17.83 -12.95 -30.95
C ALA A 284 18.90 -12.08 -31.64
N GLU A 285 19.53 -11.15 -30.90
CA GLU A 285 20.62 -10.30 -31.40
C GLU A 285 21.93 -11.10 -31.62
N VAL A 286 22.21 -12.12 -30.79
CA VAL A 286 23.37 -13.02 -30.97
C VAL A 286 23.14 -14.04 -32.08
N ILE A 287 21.90 -14.51 -32.29
CA ILE A 287 21.55 -15.38 -33.41
C ILE A 287 21.67 -14.64 -34.76
N ASP A 288 21.33 -13.34 -34.82
CA ASP A 288 21.56 -12.54 -36.04
C ASP A 288 23.04 -12.18 -36.26
N LEU A 289 23.89 -12.24 -35.21
CA LEU A 289 25.33 -11.96 -35.29
C LEU A 289 26.21 -13.20 -35.53
N GLU A 290 25.82 -14.41 -35.08
CA GLU A 290 26.69 -15.60 -35.07
C GLU A 290 26.35 -16.71 -36.07
N PHE A 291 25.26 -16.64 -36.85
CA PHE A 291 25.03 -17.60 -37.95
C PHE A 291 25.81 -17.28 -39.25
N GLY A 292 26.97 -16.65 -39.09
CA GLY A 292 28.11 -16.69 -40.01
C GLY A 292 29.09 -17.83 -39.71
N GLY A 293 28.60 -19.04 -39.37
CA GLY A 293 29.35 -20.31 -39.43
C GLY A 293 30.19 -20.71 -38.20
N VAL A 294 30.01 -21.98 -37.76
CA VAL A 294 30.80 -22.87 -36.85
C VAL A 294 29.95 -23.39 -35.64
N PRO A 295 30.07 -24.69 -35.20
CA PRO A 295 28.93 -25.42 -34.62
C PRO A 295 28.79 -25.41 -33.08
N ALA A 296 27.53 -25.56 -32.67
CA ALA A 296 26.94 -25.32 -31.36
C ALA A 296 27.10 -26.45 -30.30
N GLN A 297 28.32 -26.88 -29.96
CA GLN A 297 28.51 -27.93 -28.93
C GLN A 297 29.04 -27.47 -27.56
N GLY A 298 29.36 -26.18 -27.37
CA GLY A 298 29.91 -25.69 -26.08
C GLY A 298 28.92 -24.99 -25.13
N MET A 299 27.92 -24.25 -25.66
CA MET A 299 27.13 -23.32 -24.83
C MET A 299 25.97 -23.96 -24.07
N GLY A 300 25.39 -25.06 -24.57
CA GLY A 300 24.30 -25.76 -23.87
C GLY A 300 24.72 -26.30 -22.50
N ALA A 301 25.97 -26.79 -22.40
CA ALA A 301 26.54 -27.28 -21.14
C ALA A 301 26.87 -26.16 -20.14
N TYR A 302 27.20 -24.96 -20.63
CA TYR A 302 27.55 -23.82 -19.77
C TYR A 302 26.31 -23.21 -19.10
N LEU A 303 25.19 -23.12 -19.83
CA LEU A 303 23.92 -22.60 -19.30
C LEU A 303 23.25 -23.58 -18.34
N LEU A 304 23.37 -24.89 -18.58
CA LEU A 304 22.86 -25.92 -17.65
C LEU A 304 23.65 -25.91 -16.33
N ALA A 305 24.98 -25.78 -16.39
CA ALA A 305 25.85 -25.72 -15.19
C ALA A 305 25.67 -24.44 -14.34
N MET A 306 25.23 -23.33 -14.94
CA MET A 306 24.85 -22.11 -14.22
C MET A 306 23.52 -22.27 -13.47
N PHE A 307 22.58 -23.02 -14.07
CA PHE A 307 21.27 -23.29 -13.46
C PHE A 307 21.36 -24.28 -12.29
N GLU A 308 22.23 -25.30 -12.36
CA GLU A 308 22.43 -26.26 -11.27
C GLU A 308 23.19 -25.68 -10.06
N ARG A 309 23.95 -24.59 -10.24
CA ARG A 309 24.71 -23.92 -9.16
C ARG A 309 23.92 -22.84 -8.40
N SER A 310 22.74 -22.47 -8.90
CA SER A 310 21.94 -21.35 -8.35
C SER A 310 20.72 -21.80 -7.55
N THR A 311 20.47 -23.10 -7.42
CA THR A 311 19.55 -23.66 -6.42
C THR A 311 20.22 -23.74 -5.06
N PRO A 312 19.71 -23.06 -4.01
CA PRO A 312 20.13 -23.38 -2.66
C PRO A 312 19.66 -24.80 -2.33
N VAL A 313 20.57 -25.61 -1.82
CA VAL A 313 20.25 -26.92 -1.24
C VAL A 313 19.65 -26.69 0.15
N VAL A 314 18.35 -26.99 0.25
CA VAL A 314 17.45 -27.02 1.42
C VAL A 314 17.11 -25.66 2.04
#